data_AF-A0A3D0TR76-F1
#
_entry.id   AF-A0A3D0TR76-F1
#
_cell.length_a   1.000
_cell.length_b   1.000
_cell.length_c   1.000
_cell.angle_alpha   90.00
_cell.angle_beta   90.00
_cell.angle_gamma   90.00
#
_symmetry.space_group_name_H-M   'P 1'
#
loop_
_entity.id
_entity.type
_entity.pdbx_description
1 polymer ?
#
loop_
_entity_poly.entity_id
_entity_poly.type
_entity_poly.pdbx_seq_one_letter_code
_entity_poly.pdbx_strand_id
1 'polypeptide(L)'
;MSSRFCAEARKLGTEKSASCRNSRKKFPRPRKAVNSARSSPQVLKSCRATPLKQWPVLNNSSKFDSQIRNRIAAMANAVHANSEMKTTKAEKMREAIRHAAAHFLAEESNRASLITVTNVHLSPRGDRAIILVTVLPDSMEKEALEFVKRKGGALRAFLGDRVSLQRLPYISFALDRGEKNRQKIDKLAS
;
A
#
# COMPACT_ATOMS: atom_id res chain seq x y z
N MET A 1 -6.19 34.06 -52.08
CA MET A 1 -6.74 33.68 -53.41
C MET A 1 -5.76 32.70 -54.05
N SER A 2 -6.25 31.57 -54.55
CA SER A 2 -5.56 30.53 -55.36
C SER A 2 -4.35 29.82 -54.72
N SER A 3 -4.14 28.51 -54.86
CA SER A 3 -4.85 27.47 -55.60
C SER A 3 -4.28 26.10 -55.20
N ARG A 4 -5.16 25.11 -55.24
CA ARG A 4 -4.96 23.65 -55.13
C ARG A 4 -3.90 23.12 -56.10
N PHE A 5 -3.17 22.06 -55.71
CA PHE A 5 -2.55 20.95 -56.50
C PHE A 5 -1.63 20.23 -55.49
N CYS A 6 -1.65 18.93 -55.13
CA CYS A 6 -1.99 17.64 -55.75
C CYS A 6 -2.44 16.66 -54.63
N ALA A 7 -3.55 15.92 -54.73
CA ALA A 7 -3.66 14.53 -55.24
C ALA A 7 -2.72 13.52 -54.52
N GLU A 8 -3.24 12.68 -53.61
CA GLU A 8 -3.82 11.34 -53.86
C GLU A 8 -2.78 10.30 -54.32
N ALA A 9 -2.34 9.43 -53.40
CA ALA A 9 -1.73 8.14 -53.73
C ALA A 9 -2.05 7.10 -52.64
N ARG A 10 -2.91 6.16 -53.01
CA ARG A 10 -3.26 4.93 -52.29
C ARG A 10 -2.40 3.77 -52.82
N LYS A 11 -2.03 2.89 -51.88
CA LYS A 11 -1.81 1.44 -52.00
C LYS A 11 -0.44 0.90 -52.46
N LEU A 12 -0.17 -0.28 -51.87
CA LEU A 12 0.89 -1.27 -52.09
C LEU A 12 2.16 -0.96 -51.26
N GLY A 13 2.35 -1.52 -50.07
CA GLY A 13 2.36 -2.96 -49.82
C GLY A 13 3.79 -3.49 -49.99
N THR A 14 4.71 -3.13 -49.10
CA THR A 14 5.92 -3.92 -48.82
C THR A 14 6.24 -3.83 -47.33
N GLU A 15 5.81 -4.86 -46.61
CA GLU A 15 6.19 -5.10 -45.23
C GLU A 15 7.69 -5.43 -45.18
N LYS A 16 8.52 -4.45 -44.82
CA LYS A 16 9.88 -4.74 -44.36
C LYS A 16 9.80 -5.32 -42.96
N SER A 17 9.82 -6.64 -42.88
CA SER A 17 10.02 -7.43 -41.67
C SER A 17 11.39 -7.13 -41.07
N ALA A 18 11.47 -6.10 -40.25
CA ALA A 18 12.61 -5.86 -39.38
C ALA A 18 12.64 -6.97 -38.31
N SER A 19 13.54 -7.93 -38.53
CA SER A 19 13.97 -8.96 -37.59
C SER A 19 14.49 -8.33 -36.29
N CYS A 20 13.58 -8.09 -35.35
CA CYS A 20 13.92 -7.76 -33.97
C CYS A 20 14.31 -9.04 -33.25
N ARG A 21 15.62 -9.32 -33.22
CA ARG A 21 16.26 -10.33 -32.38
C ARG A 21 15.81 -10.16 -30.93
N ASN A 22 14.93 -11.06 -30.51
CA ASN A 22 14.43 -11.22 -29.15
C ASN A 22 15.58 -11.62 -28.22
N SER A 23 16.29 -10.63 -27.70
CA SER A 23 17.33 -10.79 -26.69
C SER A 23 16.64 -11.00 -25.34
N ARG A 24 16.21 -12.24 -25.11
CA ARG A 24 15.78 -12.73 -23.78
C ARG A 24 16.94 -12.54 -22.80
N LYS A 25 16.95 -11.41 -22.09
CA LYS A 25 17.79 -11.20 -20.92
C LYS A 25 17.39 -12.25 -19.88
N LYS A 26 18.23 -13.27 -19.73
CA LYS A 26 18.19 -14.28 -18.67
C LYS A 26 18.11 -13.57 -17.32
N PHE A 27 17.03 -13.79 -16.58
CA PHE A 27 16.99 -13.53 -15.14
C PHE A 27 18.06 -14.40 -14.44
N PRO A 28 18.94 -13.82 -13.61
CA PRO A 28 19.82 -14.64 -12.78
C PRO A 28 18.98 -15.35 -11.71
N ARG A 29 19.08 -16.68 -11.65
CA ARG A 29 18.52 -17.49 -10.56
C ARG A 29 19.22 -17.13 -9.25
N PRO A 30 18.51 -17.09 -8.09
CA PRO A 30 19.17 -16.89 -6.81
C PRO A 30 20.13 -18.04 -6.51
N ARG A 31 21.36 -17.71 -6.11
CA ARG A 31 22.36 -18.69 -5.67
C ARG A 31 21.81 -19.42 -4.43
N LYS A 32 21.70 -20.74 -4.50
CA LYS A 32 21.46 -21.58 -3.31
C LYS A 32 22.66 -21.41 -2.38
N ALA A 33 22.41 -20.91 -1.17
CA ALA A 33 23.38 -20.96 -0.09
C ALA A 33 23.58 -22.43 0.32
N VAL A 34 24.79 -22.94 0.08
CA VAL A 34 25.25 -24.23 0.61
C VAL A 34 25.69 -24.00 2.06
N ASN A 35 24.85 -24.37 3.02
CA ASN A 35 25.27 -24.45 4.41
C ASN A 35 26.10 -25.73 4.59
N SER A 36 27.42 -25.63 4.40
CA SER A 36 28.37 -26.62 4.86
C SER A 36 28.49 -26.50 6.38
N ALA A 37 27.63 -27.22 7.11
CA ALA A 37 27.81 -27.41 8.54
C ALA A 37 29.10 -28.22 8.75
N ARG A 38 30.18 -27.54 9.14
CA ARG A 38 31.38 -28.20 9.68
C ARG A 38 30.98 -28.85 10.99
N SER A 39 31.07 -30.17 10.98
CA SER A 39 31.27 -31.00 12.15
C SER A 39 32.43 -30.46 13.00
N SER A 40 32.14 -30.09 14.23
CA SER A 40 33.13 -30.10 15.31
C SER A 40 32.51 -30.84 16.50
N PRO A 41 33.07 -31.98 16.90
CA PRO A 41 32.63 -32.69 18.09
C PRO A 41 33.10 -31.89 19.31
N GLN A 42 32.17 -31.17 19.93
CA GLN A 42 32.42 -30.59 21.25
C GLN A 42 32.43 -31.75 22.24
N VAL A 43 33.63 -32.03 22.74
CA VAL A 43 33.95 -32.93 23.84
C VAL A 43 32.96 -32.72 24.97
N LEU A 44 32.17 -33.75 25.27
CA LEU A 44 31.32 -33.83 26.47
C LEU A 44 32.23 -33.81 27.70
N LYS A 45 32.52 -32.60 28.21
CA LYS A 45 33.07 -32.42 29.54
C LYS A 45 31.95 -32.77 30.52
N SER A 46 32.15 -33.85 31.26
CA SER A 46 31.32 -34.31 32.37
C SER A 46 31.16 -33.20 33.42
N CYS A 47 30.10 -32.40 33.29
CA CYS A 47 29.65 -31.52 34.36
C CYS A 47 29.02 -32.41 35.43
N ARG A 48 29.73 -32.55 36.56
CA ARG A 48 29.19 -33.12 37.80
C ARG A 48 27.86 -32.42 38.10
N ALA A 49 26.79 -33.21 38.21
CA ALA A 49 25.49 -32.73 38.64
C ALA A 49 25.63 -32.12 40.04
N THR A 50 25.55 -30.80 40.12
CA THR A 50 25.28 -30.11 41.39
C THR A 50 23.89 -30.52 41.88
N PRO A 51 23.72 -30.86 43.17
CA PRO A 51 22.44 -31.34 43.67
C PRO A 51 21.41 -30.22 43.51
N LEU A 52 20.24 -30.60 43.00
CA LEU A 52 19.05 -29.76 42.97
C LEU A 52 18.82 -29.22 44.38
N LYS A 53 19.26 -27.98 44.63
CA LYS A 53 18.83 -27.22 45.79
C LYS A 53 17.32 -27.12 45.67
N GLN A 54 16.63 -27.85 46.54
CA GLN A 54 15.21 -27.70 46.77
C GLN A 54 14.97 -26.22 47.08
N TRP A 55 14.29 -25.52 46.19
CA TRP A 55 13.86 -24.15 46.46
C TRP A 55 12.81 -24.21 47.56
N PRO A 56 12.90 -23.39 48.62
CA PRO A 56 11.85 -23.32 49.60
C PRO A 56 10.61 -22.81 48.87
N VAL A 57 9.55 -23.62 48.89
CA VAL A 57 8.22 -23.18 48.44
C VAL A 57 7.75 -22.19 49.50
N LEU A 58 8.11 -20.91 49.32
CA LEU A 58 7.60 -19.81 50.14
C LEU A 58 6.12 -19.62 49.80
N ASN A 59 5.29 -20.38 50.50
CA ASN A 59 3.87 -20.18 50.55
C ASN A 59 3.60 -19.05 51.54
N ASN A 60 3.43 -17.83 51.01
CA ASN A 60 2.60 -16.73 51.52
C ASN A 60 3.09 -15.38 50.98
N SER A 61 2.48 -14.87 49.91
CA SER A 61 2.23 -13.42 49.78
C SER A 61 1.22 -13.11 48.68
N SER A 62 -0.05 -13.49 48.90
CA SER A 62 -1.19 -13.13 48.05
C SER A 62 -1.42 -11.61 47.93
N LYS A 63 -0.71 -10.78 48.71
CA LYS A 63 -0.73 -9.31 48.66
C LYS A 63 0.49 -8.67 47.95
N PHE A 64 1.69 -9.26 47.97
CA PHE A 64 2.83 -8.70 47.22
C PHE A 64 2.75 -8.97 45.72
N ASP A 65 2.21 -10.13 45.36
CA ASP A 65 2.12 -10.60 43.97
C ASP A 65 1.08 -9.84 43.14
N SER A 66 0.08 -9.23 43.81
CA SER A 66 -0.95 -8.42 43.18
C SER A 66 -0.45 -7.02 42.86
N GLN A 67 0.37 -6.40 43.72
CA GLN A 67 0.94 -5.08 43.46
C GLN A 67 1.88 -5.09 42.25
N ILE A 68 2.71 -6.12 42.09
CA ILE A 68 3.63 -6.25 40.95
C ILE A 68 2.85 -6.52 39.66
N ARG A 69 1.90 -7.48 39.67
CA ARG A 69 1.04 -7.77 38.50
C ARG A 69 0.19 -6.56 38.08
N ASN A 70 -0.37 -5.82 39.03
CA ASN A 70 -1.19 -4.63 38.74
C ASN A 70 -0.35 -3.48 38.20
N ARG A 71 0.89 -3.29 38.66
CA ARG A 71 1.80 -2.27 38.10
C ARG A 71 2.26 -2.62 36.68
N ILE A 72 2.56 -3.89 36.41
CA ILE A 72 2.89 -4.36 35.06
C ILE A 72 1.68 -4.22 34.11
N ALA A 73 0.48 -4.57 34.56
CA ALA A 73 -0.76 -4.39 33.79
C ALA A 73 -1.10 -2.90 33.55
N ALA A 74 -0.91 -2.03 34.56
CA ALA A 74 -1.09 -0.59 34.42
C ALA A 74 -0.06 0.03 33.45
N MET A 75 1.21 -0.41 33.50
CA MET A 75 2.23 0.02 32.54
C MET A 75 1.95 -0.49 31.12
N ALA A 76 1.47 -1.73 30.95
CA ALA A 76 1.07 -2.26 29.65
C ALA A 76 -0.09 -1.46 29.03
N ASN A 77 -1.13 -1.14 29.82
CA ASN A 77 -2.27 -0.32 29.37
C ASN A 77 -1.84 1.11 29.00
N ALA A 78 -0.93 1.72 29.77
CA ALA A 78 -0.40 3.06 29.48
C ALA A 78 0.49 3.10 28.22
N VAL A 79 1.17 2.00 27.90
CA VAL A 79 1.95 1.86 26.65
C VAL A 79 1.04 1.64 25.43
N HIS A 80 -0.11 0.97 25.59
CA HIS A 80 -1.11 0.81 24.52
C HIS A 80 -1.83 2.13 24.22
N ALA A 81 -2.17 2.93 25.24
CA ALA A 81 -2.78 4.24 25.07
C ALA A 81 -1.83 5.27 24.39
N ASN A 82 -0.51 5.16 24.58
CA ASN A 82 0.48 6.05 23.95
C ASN A 82 0.87 5.64 22.52
N SER A 83 0.65 4.39 22.12
CA SER A 83 0.84 3.98 20.72
C SER A 83 -0.36 4.38 19.83
N GLU A 84 -1.54 4.56 20.43
CA GLU A 84 -2.79 4.93 19.74
C GLU A 84 -2.77 6.36 19.14
N MET A 85 -1.94 7.28 19.63
CA MET A 85 -1.92 8.69 19.21
C MET A 85 -0.55 9.19 18.74
N LYS A 86 0.23 8.33 18.06
CA LYS A 86 1.43 8.77 17.33
C LYS A 86 1.14 8.81 15.83
N THR A 87 0.60 9.94 15.35
CA THR A 87 0.35 10.14 13.91
C THR A 87 1.68 10.07 13.16
N THR A 88 1.87 8.98 12.42
CA THR A 88 3.06 8.81 11.58
C THR A 88 3.06 9.88 10.49
N LYS A 89 4.27 10.29 10.04
CA LYS A 89 4.39 11.23 8.90
C LYS A 89 3.63 10.73 7.67
N ALA A 90 3.62 9.40 7.47
CA ALA A 90 2.88 8.76 6.38
C ALA A 90 1.37 8.98 6.51
N GLU A 91 0.81 8.86 7.73
CA GLU A 91 -0.61 9.06 7.97
C GLU A 91 -1.04 10.51 7.74
N LYS A 92 -0.25 11.47 8.21
CA LYS A 92 -0.49 12.90 7.93
C LYS A 92 -0.48 13.20 6.43
N MET A 93 0.47 12.60 5.71
CA MET A 93 0.57 12.72 4.25
C MET A 93 -0.63 12.05 3.55
N ARG A 94 -1.06 10.88 4.03
CA ARG A 94 -2.23 10.15 3.52
C ARG A 94 -3.47 11.02 3.60
N GLU A 95 -3.70 11.62 4.76
CA GLU A 95 -4.88 12.43 5.02
C GLU A 95 -4.86 13.76 4.26
N ALA A 96 -3.70 14.42 4.18
CA ALA A 96 -3.53 15.62 3.36
C ALA A 96 -3.85 15.37 1.87
N ILE A 97 -3.32 14.28 1.31
CA ILE A 97 -3.60 13.89 -0.07
C ILE A 97 -5.09 13.55 -0.25
N ARG A 98 -5.68 12.82 0.70
CA ARG A 98 -7.09 12.45 0.66
C ARG A 98 -7.99 13.68 0.62
N HIS A 99 -7.80 14.64 1.52
CA HIS A 99 -8.62 15.85 1.58
C HIS A 99 -8.46 16.71 0.33
N ALA A 100 -7.23 16.94 -0.12
CA ALA A 100 -6.97 17.72 -1.32
C ALA A 100 -7.56 17.04 -2.56
N ALA A 101 -7.44 15.72 -2.69
CA ALA A 101 -8.04 14.98 -3.79
C ALA A 101 -9.57 15.00 -3.76
N ALA A 102 -10.19 14.92 -2.58
CA ALA A 102 -11.63 15.02 -2.44
C ALA A 102 -12.14 16.41 -2.84
N HIS A 103 -11.45 17.47 -2.43
CA HIS A 103 -11.78 18.85 -2.79
C HIS A 103 -11.67 19.07 -4.29
N PHE A 104 -10.55 18.67 -4.89
CA PHE A 104 -10.33 18.76 -6.32
C PHE A 104 -11.39 17.96 -7.09
N LEU A 105 -11.67 16.72 -6.70
CA LEU A 105 -12.70 15.96 -7.42
C LEU A 105 -14.10 16.55 -7.24
N ALA A 106 -14.41 17.20 -6.12
CA ALA A 106 -15.68 17.89 -5.94
C ALA A 106 -15.81 19.10 -6.89
N GLU A 107 -14.74 19.89 -7.05
CA GLU A 107 -14.69 21.05 -7.94
C GLU A 107 -14.73 20.65 -9.43
N GLU A 108 -14.00 19.61 -9.80
CA GLU A 108 -13.86 19.16 -11.18
C GLU A 108 -14.91 18.12 -11.61
N SER A 109 -15.70 17.57 -10.69
CA SER A 109 -16.67 16.51 -11.01
C SER A 109 -17.68 16.96 -12.06
N ASN A 110 -17.96 16.06 -13.00
CA ASN A 110 -19.02 16.26 -13.98
C ASN A 110 -20.38 16.03 -13.31
N ARG A 111 -21.43 16.78 -13.68
CA ARG A 111 -22.77 16.62 -13.10
C ARG A 111 -23.44 15.26 -13.39
N ALA A 112 -22.84 14.45 -14.26
CA ALA A 112 -23.36 13.15 -14.66
C ALA A 112 -23.09 12.02 -13.64
N SER A 113 -22.00 12.09 -12.87
CA SER A 113 -21.64 11.06 -11.90
C SER A 113 -20.99 11.64 -10.65
N LEU A 114 -21.41 11.14 -9.49
CA LEU A 114 -20.85 11.50 -8.20
C LEU A 114 -19.60 10.65 -7.96
N ILE A 115 -18.44 11.31 -7.93
CA ILE A 115 -17.14 10.68 -7.69
C ILE A 115 -16.66 11.09 -6.31
N THR A 116 -16.42 10.11 -5.44
CA THR A 116 -15.97 10.34 -4.05
C THR A 116 -14.68 9.59 -3.75
N VAL A 117 -13.85 10.16 -2.89
CA VAL A 117 -12.56 9.55 -2.47
C VAL A 117 -12.77 8.79 -1.16
N THR A 118 -12.54 7.49 -1.19
CA THR A 118 -12.78 6.60 -0.03
C THR A 118 -11.52 6.29 0.76
N ASN A 119 -10.36 6.18 0.11
CA ASN A 119 -9.09 6.00 0.80
C ASN A 119 -7.89 6.34 -0.09
N VAL A 120 -6.71 6.43 0.49
CA VAL A 120 -5.44 6.57 -0.22
C VAL A 120 -4.46 5.55 0.34
N HIS A 121 -3.95 4.68 -0.52
CA HIS A 121 -2.87 3.76 -0.19
C HIS A 121 -1.54 4.38 -0.59
N LEU A 122 -0.66 4.54 0.39
CA LEU A 122 0.71 5.00 0.18
C LEU A 122 1.67 3.81 0.17
N SER A 123 2.63 3.85 -0.73
CA SER A 123 3.80 2.96 -0.70
C SER A 123 4.60 3.21 0.60
N PRO A 124 5.26 2.18 1.19
CA PRO A 124 6.10 2.35 2.38
C PRO A 124 7.19 3.43 2.22
N ARG A 125 7.64 3.69 0.98
CA ARG A 125 8.64 4.72 0.66
C ARG A 125 8.02 6.09 0.35
N GLY A 126 6.70 6.21 0.28
CA GLY A 126 5.99 7.45 -0.05
C GLY A 126 6.18 7.93 -1.49
N ASP A 127 6.64 7.06 -2.39
CA ASP A 127 6.91 7.38 -3.80
C ASP A 127 5.68 7.23 -4.70
N ARG A 128 4.70 6.40 -4.29
CA ARG A 128 3.46 6.13 -5.01
C ARG A 128 2.26 6.25 -4.09
N ALA A 129 1.20 6.84 -4.61
CA ALA A 129 -0.11 6.96 -3.98
C ALA A 129 -1.19 6.36 -4.89
N ILE A 130 -1.99 5.45 -4.37
CA ILE A 130 -3.15 4.88 -5.04
C ILE A 130 -4.40 5.44 -4.35
N ILE A 131 -5.13 6.30 -5.05
CA ILE A 131 -6.36 6.91 -4.56
C ILE A 131 -7.52 5.97 -4.92
N LEU A 132 -8.25 5.51 -3.90
CA LEU A 132 -9.45 4.71 -4.05
C LEU A 132 -10.65 5.64 -4.22
N VAL A 133 -11.39 5.44 -5.30
CA VAL A 133 -12.58 6.23 -5.62
C VAL A 133 -13.81 5.33 -5.73
N THR A 134 -14.93 5.83 -5.23
CA THR A 134 -16.27 5.28 -5.49
C THR A 134 -17.01 6.18 -6.45
N VAL A 135 -17.83 5.58 -7.30
CA VAL A 135 -18.60 6.28 -8.34
C VAL A 135 -20.05 5.86 -8.23
N LEU A 136 -20.95 6.83 -8.24
CA LEU A 136 -22.39 6.62 -8.32
C LEU A 136 -22.92 7.40 -9.53
N PRO A 137 -23.66 6.79 -10.47
CA PRO A 137 -24.13 5.39 -10.51
C PRO A 137 -23.07 4.38 -11.01
N ASP A 138 -23.28 3.10 -10.70
CA ASP A 138 -22.38 1.98 -11.05
C ASP A 138 -22.14 1.79 -12.56
N SER A 139 -23.11 2.17 -13.39
CA SER A 139 -23.00 2.07 -14.86
C SER A 139 -21.90 2.97 -15.43
N MET A 140 -21.55 4.05 -14.74
CA MET A 140 -20.60 5.06 -15.20
C MET A 140 -19.19 4.90 -14.61
N GLU A 141 -18.91 3.80 -13.90
CA GLU A 141 -17.60 3.57 -13.26
C GLU A 141 -16.42 3.66 -14.23
N LYS A 142 -16.57 3.09 -15.43
CA LYS A 142 -15.50 3.05 -16.42
C LYS A 142 -15.16 4.45 -16.93
N GLU A 143 -16.18 5.22 -17.29
CA GLU A 143 -16.04 6.58 -17.79
C GLU A 143 -15.49 7.52 -16.71
N ALA A 144 -15.99 7.39 -15.48
CA ALA A 144 -15.49 8.15 -14.34
C ALA A 144 -14.01 7.82 -14.05
N LEU A 145 -13.62 6.55 -14.10
CA LEU A 145 -12.21 6.16 -13.90
C LEU A 145 -11.30 6.73 -14.99
N GLU A 146 -11.74 6.73 -16.25
CA GLU A 146 -11.01 7.35 -17.36
C GLU A 146 -10.93 8.89 -17.22
N PHE A 147 -11.99 9.53 -16.75
CA PHE A 147 -12.00 10.95 -16.42
C PHE A 147 -10.97 11.30 -15.35
N VAL A 148 -10.99 10.60 -14.22
CA VAL A 148 -10.07 10.86 -13.11
C VAL A 148 -8.62 10.60 -13.52
N LYS A 149 -8.36 9.54 -14.30
CA LYS A 149 -7.01 9.26 -14.85
C LYS A 149 -6.49 10.42 -15.70
N ARG A 150 -7.33 11.02 -16.56
CA ARG A 150 -6.94 12.20 -17.35
C ARG A 150 -6.65 13.41 -16.47
N LYS A 151 -7.40 13.59 -15.38
CA LYS A 151 -7.22 14.69 -14.43
C LYS A 151 -6.07 14.48 -13.45
N GLY A 152 -5.41 13.32 -13.44
CA GLY A 152 -4.30 13.01 -12.52
C GLY A 152 -3.13 14.00 -12.58
N GLY A 153 -2.82 14.53 -13.76
CA GLY A 153 -1.78 15.57 -13.90
C GLY A 153 -2.16 16.89 -13.22
N ALA A 154 -3.42 17.32 -13.38
CA ALA A 154 -3.95 18.52 -12.74
C ALA A 154 -4.05 18.36 -11.21
N LEU A 155 -4.51 17.20 -10.73
CA LEU A 155 -4.51 16.89 -9.30
C LEU A 155 -3.10 16.94 -8.72
N ARG A 156 -2.09 16.47 -9.46
CA ARG A 156 -0.70 16.54 -9.03
C ARG A 156 -0.21 17.98 -8.89
N ALA A 157 -0.55 18.87 -9.83
CA ALA A 157 -0.21 20.29 -9.73
C ALA A 157 -0.89 20.93 -8.51
N PHE A 158 -2.20 20.71 -8.36
CA PHE A 158 -3.00 21.19 -7.23
C PHE A 158 -2.46 20.76 -5.86
N LEU A 159 -1.97 19.52 -5.75
CA LEU A 159 -1.33 19.02 -4.54
C LEU A 159 0.00 19.71 -4.25
N GLY A 160 0.76 20.08 -5.28
CA GLY A 160 2.00 20.85 -5.13
C GLY A 160 1.77 22.23 -4.52
N ASP A 161 0.63 22.86 -4.84
CA ASP A 161 0.29 24.20 -4.36
C ASP A 161 -0.28 24.18 -2.93
N ARG A 162 -1.10 23.17 -2.60
CA ARG A 162 -1.80 23.09 -1.30
C ARG A 162 -1.04 22.32 -0.23
N VAL A 163 -0.23 21.34 -0.60
CA VAL A 163 0.44 20.44 0.34
C VAL A 163 1.95 20.66 0.28
N SER A 164 2.53 21.18 1.36
CA SER A 164 3.99 21.33 1.48
C SER A 164 4.65 19.95 1.70
N LEU A 165 4.88 19.24 0.60
CA LEU A 165 5.58 17.95 0.57
C LEU A 165 6.95 18.11 -0.09
N GLN A 166 7.99 17.57 0.54
CA GLN A 166 9.33 17.55 -0.04
C GLN A 166 9.40 16.78 -1.36
N ARG A 167 8.62 15.69 -1.49
CA ARG A 167 8.55 14.87 -2.70
C ARG A 167 7.11 14.50 -2.95
N LEU A 168 6.60 14.88 -4.12
CA LEU A 168 5.25 14.55 -4.53
C LEU A 168 5.20 13.10 -5.07
N PRO A 169 4.36 12.23 -4.49
CA PRO A 169 4.22 10.86 -4.97
C PRO A 169 3.65 10.81 -6.38
N TYR A 170 3.91 9.71 -7.10
CA TYR A 170 3.18 9.39 -8.32
C TYR A 170 1.77 8.93 -7.97
N ILE A 171 0.77 9.60 -8.54
CA ILE A 171 -0.63 9.37 -8.22
C ILE A 171 -1.24 8.44 -9.26
N SER A 172 -1.98 7.45 -8.76
CA SER A 172 -2.76 6.51 -9.55
C SER A 172 -4.14 6.34 -8.92
N PHE A 173 -5.10 5.89 -9.72
CA PHE A 173 -6.49 5.75 -9.29
C PHE A 173 -6.97 4.32 -9.46
N ALA A 174 -7.76 3.86 -8.49
CA ALA A 174 -8.43 2.57 -8.53
C ALA A 174 -9.85 2.70 -8.00
N LEU A 175 -10.77 1.88 -8.51
CA LEU A 175 -12.12 1.78 -7.97
C LEU A 175 -12.09 1.05 -6.62
N ASP A 176 -12.80 1.58 -5.64
CA ASP A 176 -13.03 0.88 -4.40
C ASP A 176 -14.04 -0.26 -4.63
N ARG A 177 -13.55 -1.49 -4.59
CA ARG A 177 -14.35 -2.70 -4.78
C ARG A 177 -14.90 -3.27 -3.47
N GLY A 178 -14.62 -2.64 -2.32
CA GLY A 178 -14.95 -3.20 -1.00
C GLY A 178 -16.44 -3.53 -0.85
N GLU A 179 -17.32 -2.60 -1.23
CA GLU A 179 -18.77 -2.78 -1.12
C GLU A 179 -19.31 -3.83 -2.10
N LYS A 180 -18.85 -3.79 -3.34
CA LYS A 180 -19.24 -4.77 -4.37
C LYS A 180 -18.78 -6.18 -4.04
N ASN A 181 -17.67 -6.31 -3.32
CA ASN A 181 -17.17 -7.62 -2.92
C ASN A 181 -18.06 -8.24 -1.83
N ARG A 182 -18.59 -7.45 -0.90
CA ARG A 182 -19.56 -7.93 0.10
C ARG A 182 -20.84 -8.44 -0.57
N GLN A 183 -21.45 -7.63 -1.44
CA GLN A 183 -22.68 -8.00 -2.16
C GLN A 183 -22.53 -9.27 -3.01
N LYS A 184 -21.34 -9.53 -3.55
CA LYS A 184 -21.05 -10.75 -4.31
C LYS A 184 -20.96 -11.98 -3.42
N ILE A 185 -20.41 -11.85 -2.22
CA ILE A 185 -20.32 -12.95 -1.26
C ILE A 185 -21.73 -13.35 -0.82
N ASP A 186 -22.59 -12.38 -0.49
CA ASP A 186 -23.97 -12.66 -0.06
C ASP A 186 -24.79 -13.37 -1.15
N LYS A 187 -24.64 -12.96 -2.42
CA LYS A 187 -25.31 -13.61 -3.57
C LYS A 187 -24.85 -15.04 -3.86
N LEU A 188 -23.64 -15.42 -3.42
CA LEU A 188 -23.12 -16.78 -3.60
C LEU A 188 -23.47 -17.68 -2.41
N ALA A 189 -23.82 -17.09 -1.26
CA ALA A 189 -24.21 -17.80 -0.06
C ALA A 189 -25.71 -18.16 -0.01
N SER A 190 -26.51 -17.58 -0.92
CA SER A 190 -27.93 -17.86 -1.13
C SER A 190 -28.18 -18.81 -2.29
#